data_AF-A0A497M3U7-F1
#
_entry.id   AF-A0A497M3U7-F1
#
_cell.length_a   1.000
_cell.length_b   1.000
_cell.length_c   1.000
_cell.angle_alpha   90.00
_cell.angle_beta   90.00
_cell.angle_gamma   90.00
#
_symmetry.space_group_name_H-M   'P 1'
#
loop_
_entity.id
_entity.type
_entity.pdbx_description
1 polymer ?
#
loop_
_entity_poly.entity_id
_entity_poly.type
_entity_poly.pdbx_seq_one_letter_code
_entity_poly.pdbx_strand_id
1 'polypeptide(L)'
;LKAKRLKWHIDWLLAVEEARIVSFFTRRSDQRLECIINQAIKNSCGGKVLFPRFGASDCRSSCVSHLLYFGERSPLNGIKEVYRKVLENLPERSKPCNKKERT
;
A
#
# COMPACT_ATOMS: atom_id res chain seq x y z
N LEU A 1 -26.65 9.82 -13.52
CA LEU A 1 -25.57 9.30 -12.64
C LEU A 1 -24.46 10.34 -12.59
N LYS A 2 -24.07 10.82 -11.40
CA LYS A 2 -22.96 11.78 -11.26
C LYS A 2 -21.64 11.04 -11.48
N ALA A 3 -20.83 11.46 -12.44
CA ALA A 3 -19.48 10.91 -12.61
C ALA A 3 -18.68 11.13 -11.32
N LYS A 4 -18.13 10.06 -10.76
CA LYS A 4 -17.33 10.13 -9.54
C LYS A 4 -16.08 10.96 -9.86
N ARG A 5 -15.86 12.05 -9.11
CA ARG A 5 -14.61 12.81 -9.26
C ARG A 5 -13.46 11.93 -8.79
N LEU A 6 -12.58 11.56 -9.70
CA LEU A 6 -11.37 10.79 -9.43
C LEU A 6 -10.43 11.68 -8.61
N LYS A 7 -10.09 11.27 -7.39
CA LYS A 7 -9.26 12.06 -6.47
C LYS A 7 -7.97 11.34 -6.10
N TRP A 8 -8.02 10.02 -5.96
CA TRP A 8 -6.90 9.22 -5.53
C TRP A 8 -6.29 8.44 -6.69
N HIS A 9 -5.00 8.11 -6.61
CA HIS A 9 -4.33 7.29 -7.62
C HIS A 9 -5.09 5.97 -7.90
N ILE A 10 -5.66 5.34 -6.86
CA ILE A 10 -6.45 4.11 -7.00
C ILE A 10 -7.81 4.33 -7.69
N ASP A 11 -8.42 5.53 -7.58
CA ASP A 11 -9.69 5.82 -8.25
C ASP A 11 -9.52 5.72 -9.78
N TRP A 12 -8.38 6.16 -10.31
CA TRP A 12 -8.06 6.05 -11.74
C TRP A 12 -7.93 4.61 -12.21
N LEU A 13 -7.35 3.73 -11.39
CA LEU A 13 -7.25 2.30 -11.70
C LEU A 13 -8.63 1.63 -11.68
N LEU A 14 -9.48 2.01 -10.73
CA LEU A 14 -10.83 1.45 -10.56
C LEU A 14 -11.88 2.09 -11.48
N ALA A 15 -11.51 3.10 -12.27
CA ALA A 15 -12.37 3.67 -13.29
C ALA A 15 -12.50 2.77 -14.54
N VAL A 16 -11.57 1.82 -14.70
CA VAL A 16 -11.59 0.79 -15.75
C VAL A 16 -12.59 -0.30 -15.36
N GLU A 17 -13.50 -0.67 -16.26
CA GLU A 17 -14.62 -1.58 -15.97
C GLU A 17 -14.15 -2.98 -15.57
N GLU A 18 -13.04 -3.45 -16.13
CA GLU A 18 -12.44 -4.75 -15.87
C GLU A 18 -11.66 -4.79 -14.55
N ALA A 19 -11.38 -3.64 -13.93
CA ALA A 19 -10.61 -3.57 -12.69
C ALA A 19 -11.46 -4.00 -11.49
N ARG A 20 -10.94 -4.95 -10.71
CA ARG A 20 -11.61 -5.45 -9.49
C ARG A 20 -10.65 -5.46 -8.31
N ILE A 21 -11.16 -5.05 -7.14
CA ILE A 21 -10.44 -5.24 -5.88
C ILE A 21 -10.58 -6.70 -5.47
N VAL A 22 -9.48 -7.44 -5.49
CA VAL A 22 -9.45 -8.86 -5.06
C VAL A 22 -9.21 -8.98 -3.55
N SER A 23 -8.45 -8.06 -2.96
CA SER A 23 -8.14 -8.04 -1.53
C SER A 23 -7.62 -6.67 -1.08
N PHE A 24 -7.77 -6.34 0.19
CA PHE A 24 -7.17 -5.16 0.80
C PHE A 24 -6.65 -5.46 2.22
N PHE A 25 -5.60 -4.77 2.63
CA PHE A 25 -5.02 -4.85 3.95
C PHE A 25 -4.99 -3.45 4.56
N THR A 26 -5.35 -3.32 5.84
CA THR A 26 -5.31 -2.04 6.53
C THR A 26 -4.66 -2.18 7.89
N ARG A 27 -3.92 -1.15 8.31
CA ARG A 27 -3.41 -1.02 9.67
C ARG A 27 -3.21 0.45 9.98
N ARG A 28 -3.65 0.87 11.17
CA ARG A 28 -3.26 2.16 11.73
C ARG A 28 -1.87 2.03 12.35
N SER A 29 -0.98 2.95 11.98
CA SER A 29 0.41 2.97 12.44
C SER A 29 0.93 4.40 12.37
N ASP A 30 1.71 4.79 13.39
CA ASP A 30 2.46 6.06 13.38
C ASP A 30 3.79 5.93 12.62
N GLN A 31 4.19 4.69 12.29
CA GLN A 31 5.35 4.38 11.46
C GLN A 31 4.97 4.30 9.98
N ARG A 32 5.90 4.65 9.08
CA ARG A 32 5.77 4.58 7.61
C ARG A 32 5.85 3.14 7.07
N LEU A 33 4.93 2.27 7.51
CA LEU A 33 4.91 0.86 7.13
C LEU A 33 4.67 0.63 5.63
N GLU A 34 3.99 1.53 4.95
CA GLU A 34 3.74 1.47 3.51
C GLU A 34 5.03 1.22 2.72
N CYS A 35 6.09 1.99 2.98
CA CYS A 35 7.35 1.85 2.26
C CYS A 35 8.03 0.50 2.56
N ILE A 36 8.04 0.10 3.83
CA ILE A 36 8.64 -1.17 4.28
C ILE A 36 7.92 -2.35 3.63
N ILE A 37 6.59 -2.36 3.68
CA ILE A 37 5.75 -3.41 3.10
C ILE A 37 5.90 -3.44 1.59
N ASN A 38 5.86 -2.29 0.91
CA ASN A 38 6.00 -2.22 -0.54
C ASN A 38 7.36 -2.77 -1.01
N GLN A 39 8.46 -2.39 -0.34
CA GLN A 39 9.79 -2.92 -0.66
C GLN A 39 9.91 -4.42 -0.37
N ALA A 40 9.38 -4.88 0.77
CA ALA A 40 9.38 -6.30 1.13
C ALA A 40 8.58 -7.14 0.13
N ILE A 41 7.40 -6.67 -0.32
CA ILE A 41 6.59 -7.31 -1.35
C ILE A 41 7.33 -7.32 -2.69
N LYS A 42 7.92 -6.20 -3.10
CA LYS A 42 8.68 -6.11 -4.35
C LYS A 42 9.80 -7.15 -4.38
N ASN A 43 10.59 -7.23 -3.31
CA ASN A 43 11.76 -8.11 -3.23
C ASN A 43 11.36 -9.59 -3.06
N SER A 44 10.36 -9.88 -2.22
CA SER A 44 9.99 -11.27 -1.88
C SER A 44 9.04 -11.91 -2.88
N CYS A 45 8.15 -11.13 -3.49
CA CYS A 45 7.14 -11.62 -4.43
C CYS A 45 7.49 -11.33 -5.90
N GLY A 46 8.64 -10.69 -6.16
CA GLY A 46 9.11 -10.36 -7.51
C GLY A 46 8.22 -9.33 -8.22
N GLY A 47 7.80 -8.29 -7.50
CA GLY A 47 7.00 -7.19 -8.03
C GLY A 47 7.83 -6.31 -8.99
N LYS A 48 7.25 -5.94 -10.13
CA LYS A 48 7.87 -5.04 -11.11
C LYS A 48 7.27 -3.64 -11.01
N VAL A 49 8.07 -2.63 -11.34
CA VAL A 49 7.57 -1.24 -11.45
C VAL A 49 7.29 -0.97 -12.92
N LEU A 50 6.02 -0.68 -13.25
CA LEU A 50 5.64 -0.23 -14.60
C LEU A 50 5.58 1.29 -14.70
N PHE A 51 5.09 1.95 -13.65
CA PHE A 51 4.89 3.40 -13.62
C PHE A 51 5.68 3.99 -12.45
N PRO A 52 6.85 4.59 -12.72
CA PRO A 52 7.61 5.32 -11.71
C PRO A 52 6.77 6.42 -11.07
N ARG A 53 7.05 6.71 -9.80
CA ARG A 53 6.40 7.71 -8.94
C ARG A 53 4.92 7.49 -8.64
N PHE A 54 4.26 6.51 -9.24
CA PHE A 54 2.85 6.21 -8.95
C PHE A 54 2.66 5.84 -7.47
N GLY A 55 1.83 6.59 -6.76
CA GLY A 55 1.62 6.43 -5.31
C GLY A 55 2.86 6.76 -4.45
N ALA A 56 3.96 7.23 -5.05
CA ALA A 56 5.22 7.55 -4.36
C ALA A 56 5.66 9.01 -4.56
N SER A 57 4.82 9.88 -5.12
CA SER A 57 5.15 11.27 -5.43
C SER A 57 5.56 12.11 -4.21
N ASP A 58 4.95 11.86 -3.06
CA ASP A 58 5.22 12.50 -1.77
C ASP A 58 6.10 11.62 -0.85
N CYS A 59 6.57 10.48 -1.36
CA CYS A 59 7.40 9.56 -0.62
C CYS A 59 8.82 10.13 -0.43
N ARG A 60 9.28 10.19 0.82
CA ARG A 60 10.63 10.64 1.19
C ARG A 60 11.65 9.50 1.30
N SER A 61 11.20 8.25 1.21
CA SER A 61 12.04 7.04 1.31
C SER A 61 12.64 6.62 -0.04
N SER A 62 12.59 7.49 -1.05
CA SER A 62 13.09 7.23 -2.42
C SER A 62 12.52 5.97 -3.07
N CYS A 63 11.27 5.61 -2.75
CA CYS A 63 10.57 4.52 -3.43
C CYS A 63 10.37 4.87 -4.91
N VAL A 64 10.76 3.95 -5.80
CA VAL A 64 10.55 4.15 -7.25
C VAL A 64 9.07 4.20 -7.59
N SER A 65 8.23 3.38 -6.95
CA SER A 65 6.77 3.36 -7.08
C SER A 65 6.16 2.59 -5.90
N HIS A 66 4.93 2.96 -5.49
CA HIS A 66 4.10 2.17 -4.58
C HIS A 66 3.07 1.30 -5.32
N LEU A 67 3.08 1.32 -6.66
CA LEU A 67 2.34 0.38 -7.48
C LEU A 67 3.29 -0.69 -8.03
N LEU A 68 2.98 -1.94 -7.72
CA LEU A 68 3.73 -3.11 -8.18
C LEU A 68 2.88 -3.95 -9.11
N TYR A 69 3.49 -4.40 -10.21
CA TYR A 69 2.87 -5.26 -11.21
C TYR A 69 3.42 -6.68 -11.14
N PHE A 70 2.54 -7.66 -11.24
CA PHE A 70 2.88 -9.08 -11.11
C PHE A 70 2.65 -9.90 -12.38
N GLY A 71 2.11 -9.30 -13.45
CA GLY A 71 1.71 -10.05 -14.64
C GLY A 71 0.47 -10.89 -14.36
N GLU A 72 0.43 -12.07 -14.97
CA GLU A 72 -0.62 -13.08 -14.77
C GLU A 72 -0.47 -13.86 -13.45
N ARG A 73 0.61 -13.62 -12.70
CA ARG A 73 0.83 -14.27 -11.40
C ARG A 73 -0.14 -13.73 -10.38
N SER A 74 -0.66 -14.61 -9.51
CA SER A 74 -1.41 -14.23 -8.32
C SER A 74 -0.48 -14.18 -7.10
N PRO A 75 0.04 -13.00 -6.69
CA PRO A 75 1.00 -12.89 -5.59
C PRO A 75 0.35 -12.93 -4.20
N LEU A 76 -0.98 -13.13 -4.10
CA LEU A 76 -1.75 -12.86 -2.89
C LEU A 76 -1.25 -13.61 -1.66
N ASN A 77 -0.92 -14.89 -1.79
CA ASN A 77 -0.42 -15.68 -0.65
C ASN A 77 0.95 -15.17 -0.17
N GLY A 78 1.85 -14.84 -1.10
CA GLY A 78 3.14 -14.23 -0.75
C GLY A 78 2.98 -12.86 -0.11
N ILE A 79 2.06 -12.03 -0.61
CA ILE A 79 1.75 -10.71 -0.03
C ILE A 79 1.19 -10.85 1.40
N LYS A 80 0.25 -11.79 1.62
CA LYS A 80 -0.30 -12.07 2.96
C LYS A 80 0.82 -12.43 3.95
N GLU A 81 1.73 -13.29 3.51
CA GLU A 81 2.84 -13.75 4.35
C GLU A 81 3.85 -12.64 4.65
N VAL A 82 4.21 -11.82 3.66
CA VAL A 82 5.07 -10.64 3.86
C VAL A 82 4.41 -9.66 4.82
N TYR A 83 3.12 -9.37 4.63
CA TYR A 83 2.37 -8.46 5.49
C TYR A 83 2.37 -8.96 6.93
N ARG A 84 2.03 -10.25 7.15
CA ARG A 84 2.08 -10.90 8.47
C ARG A 84 3.45 -10.76 9.13
N LYS A 85 4.52 -11.12 8.43
CA LYS A 85 5.90 -11.01 8.93
C LYS A 85 6.26 -9.59 9.31
N VAL A 86 5.97 -8.60 8.46
CA VAL A 86 6.25 -7.20 8.78
C VAL A 86 5.49 -6.79 10.04
N LEU A 87 4.24 -7.22 10.20
CA LEU A 87 3.42 -6.87 11.35
C LEU A 87 3.92 -7.46 12.67
N GLU A 88 4.47 -8.68 12.65
CA GLU A 88 5.02 -9.39 13.81
C GLU A 88 6.36 -8.82 14.29
N ASN A 89 7.16 -8.26 13.37
CA ASN A 89 8.46 -7.68 13.68
C ASN A 89 8.40 -6.21 14.13
N LEU A 90 7.21 -5.67 14.41
CA LEU A 90 7.07 -4.29 14.89
C LEU A 90 7.18 -4.24 16.41
N PRO A 91 7.94 -3.28 16.97
CA PRO A 91 7.96 -3.07 18.41
C PRO A 91 6.54 -2.76 18.92
N GLU A 92 6.21 -3.26 20.11
CA GLU A 92 4.92 -3.00 20.73
C GLU A 92 4.66 -1.48 20.84
N ARG A 93 3.38 -1.11 20.71
CA ARG A 93 2.91 0.28 20.73
C ARG A 93 3.57 1.09 21.84
N SER A 94 4.16 2.23 21.52
CA SER A 94 4.13 3.36 22.45
C SER A 94 2.67 3.83 22.58
N LYS A 95 2.30 4.21 23.81
CA LYS A 95 0.94 4.53 24.30
C LYS A 95 0.06 5.27 23.27
N PRO A 96 -1.28 5.05 23.27
CA PRO A 96 -2.18 5.76 22.36
C PRO A 96 -1.96 7.27 22.47
N CYS A 97 -1.81 7.93 21.32
CA CYS A 97 -1.80 9.38 21.20
C CYS A 97 -3.08 9.90 21.88
N ASN A 98 -2.91 10.50 23.06
CA ASN A 98 -4.00 11.11 23.81
C ASN A 98 -4.52 12.24 22.93
N LYS A 99 -5.73 12.06 22.37
CA LYS A 99 -6.41 13.12 21.64
C LYS A 99 -6.69 14.24 22.65
N LYS A 100 -5.79 15.22 22.75
CA LYS A 100 -6.15 16.49 23.37
C LYS A 100 -7.18 17.13 22.45
N GLU A 101 -8.37 17.32 23.00
CA GLU A 101 -9.49 18.06 22.46
C GLU A 101 -8.98 19.36 21.81
N ARG A 102 -9.36 19.58 20.56
CA ARG A 102 -9.19 20.87 19.91
C ARG A 102 -10.49 21.63 20.13
N THR A 103 -10.48 22.49 21.16
CA THR A 103 -11.36 23.65 21.33
C THR A 103 -11.40 24.50 20.07
#